data_AF-A0A8J8PAI8-F1
#
_entry.id   AF-A0A8J8PAI8-F1
#
_cell.length_a   1.000
_cell.length_b   1.000
_cell.length_c   1.000
_cell.angle_alpha   90.00
_cell.angle_beta   90.00
_cell.angle_gamma   90.00
#
_symmetry.space_group_name_H-M   'P 1'
#
loop_
_entity.id
_entity.type
_entity.pdbx_description
1 polymer ?
#
loop_
_entity_poly.entity_id
_entity_poly.type
_entity_poly.pdbx_seq_one_letter_code
_entity_poly.pdbx_strand_id
1 'polypeptide(L)'
;METPLVGGWVRDHPRATTLLLAVVGYAAVVGVFAVPSVQALFPELTLGQVNLLAHAIAVVNTLAATSLAAGWYWIRNDEVSKHAHAMLSAFVLILLFLSMYLPKVAGGGTKEFVLESAYAWVPLWEWVYPAYLLMLAIHILLSILAMPLVLYAVVLGVTHTPDELRTQTPHRKVGRVAASTWILSLVLGVVTYVLLNHLYGYEFVAA
;
A
#
# COMPACT_ATOMS: atom_id res chain seq x y z
N MET A 1 4.58 21.96 13.86
CA MET A 1 6.03 21.93 14.12
C MET A 1 6.62 23.13 13.43
N GLU A 2 7.32 23.98 14.18
CA GLU A 2 7.92 25.21 13.64
C GLU A 2 9.28 24.98 13.00
N THR A 3 9.87 23.80 13.21
CA THR A 3 11.18 23.41 12.68
C THR A 3 11.09 22.13 11.85
N PRO A 4 11.89 22.01 10.77
CA PRO A 4 12.06 20.75 10.05
C PRO A 4 12.64 19.65 10.94
N LEU A 5 12.25 18.39 10.71
CA LEU A 5 12.82 17.23 11.39
C LEU A 5 14.18 16.83 10.81
N VAL A 6 14.36 17.02 9.50
CA VAL A 6 15.58 16.66 8.77
C VAL A 6 16.05 17.85 7.93
N GLY A 7 17.33 18.18 7.99
CA GLY A 7 17.96 19.27 7.24
C GLY A 7 19.03 18.79 6.25
N GLY A 8 19.84 19.74 5.78
CA GLY A 8 20.99 19.47 4.90
C GLY A 8 20.59 18.88 3.55
N TRP A 9 21.38 17.92 3.06
CA TRP A 9 21.28 17.41 1.69
C TRP A 9 19.89 16.88 1.31
N VAL A 10 19.18 16.25 2.26
CA VAL A 10 17.83 15.69 2.04
C VAL A 10 16.82 16.79 1.72
N ARG A 11 16.93 17.94 2.41
CA ARG A 11 16.10 19.12 2.17
C ARG A 11 16.41 19.77 0.83
N ASP A 12 17.70 19.83 0.47
CA ASP A 12 18.16 20.47 -0.76
C ASP A 12 17.86 19.61 -2.01
N HIS A 13 17.81 18.29 -1.85
CA HIS A 13 17.62 17.32 -2.95
C HIS A 13 16.46 16.34 -2.68
N PRO A 14 15.22 16.82 -2.48
CA PRO A 14 14.10 15.95 -2.10
C PRO A 14 13.74 14.94 -3.20
N ARG A 15 13.92 15.33 -4.47
CA ARG A 15 13.69 14.44 -5.63
C ARG A 15 14.72 13.32 -5.72
N ALA A 16 16.01 13.64 -5.55
CA ALA A 16 17.07 12.64 -5.61
C ALA A 16 16.96 11.67 -4.41
N THR A 17 16.68 12.20 -3.21
CA THR A 17 16.37 11.38 -2.03
C THR A 17 15.22 10.41 -2.32
N THR A 18 14.12 10.92 -2.86
CA THR A 18 12.95 10.08 -3.22
C THR A 18 13.31 9.01 -4.22
N LEU A 19 14.06 9.36 -5.27
CA LEU A 19 14.48 8.39 -6.30
C LEU A 19 15.33 7.27 -5.69
N LEU A 20 16.30 7.62 -4.84
CA LEU A 20 17.13 6.63 -4.15
C LEU A 20 16.30 5.71 -3.26
N LEU A 21 15.40 6.27 -2.44
CA LEU A 21 14.50 5.49 -1.58
C LEU A 21 13.56 4.58 -2.40
N ALA A 22 13.02 5.09 -3.51
CA ALA A 22 12.16 4.31 -4.40
C ALA A 22 12.94 3.16 -5.06
N VAL A 23 14.16 3.40 -5.55
CA VAL A 23 15.03 2.36 -6.11
C VAL A 23 15.34 1.28 -5.08
N VAL A 24 15.73 1.67 -3.85
CA VAL A 24 15.99 0.72 -2.77
C VAL A 24 14.76 -0.11 -2.45
N GLY A 25 13.61 0.53 -2.31
CA GLY A 25 12.38 -0.17 -1.98
C GLY A 25 11.87 -1.08 -3.11
N TYR A 26 11.97 -0.65 -4.37
CA TYR A 26 11.67 -1.53 -5.51
C TYR A 26 12.66 -2.68 -5.61
N ALA A 27 13.95 -2.45 -5.41
CA ALA A 27 14.95 -3.50 -5.40
C ALA A 27 14.67 -4.54 -4.30
N ALA A 28 14.22 -4.10 -3.11
CA ALA A 28 13.81 -4.99 -2.05
C ALA A 28 12.59 -5.85 -2.48
N VAL A 29 11.53 -5.23 -2.99
CA VAL A 29 10.31 -5.94 -3.42
C VAL A 29 10.60 -6.90 -4.58
N VAL A 30 11.27 -6.42 -5.63
CA VAL A 30 11.64 -7.25 -6.79
C VAL A 30 12.60 -8.37 -6.36
N GLY A 31 13.54 -8.09 -5.46
CA GLY A 31 14.45 -9.11 -4.91
C GLY A 31 13.70 -10.28 -4.29
N VAL A 32 12.65 -10.00 -3.51
CA VAL A 32 11.80 -11.04 -2.91
C VAL A 32 11.10 -11.91 -3.95
N PHE A 33 10.75 -11.38 -5.13
CA PHE A 33 10.01 -12.15 -6.15
C PHE A 33 10.89 -12.75 -7.26
N ALA A 34 12.06 -12.18 -7.53
CA ALA A 34 12.88 -12.53 -8.69
C ALA A 34 14.22 -13.20 -8.32
N VAL A 35 14.63 -13.18 -7.05
CA VAL A 35 15.94 -13.69 -6.62
C VAL A 35 15.75 -14.90 -5.69
N PRO A 36 16.07 -16.13 -6.13
CA PRO A 36 15.88 -17.34 -5.32
C PRO A 36 16.58 -17.32 -3.97
N SER A 37 17.78 -16.72 -3.89
CA SER A 37 18.51 -16.61 -2.62
C SER A 37 17.83 -15.68 -1.61
N VAL A 38 17.02 -14.72 -2.07
CA VAL A 38 16.21 -13.84 -1.20
C VAL A 38 14.93 -14.55 -0.81
N GLN A 39 14.29 -15.29 -1.72
CA GLN A 39 13.13 -16.14 -1.41
C GLN A 39 13.42 -17.15 -0.32
N ALA A 40 14.60 -17.78 -0.38
CA ALA A 40 15.08 -18.74 0.62
C ALA A 40 15.24 -18.16 2.04
N LEU A 41 15.16 -16.84 2.22
CA LEU A 41 15.17 -16.20 3.54
C LEU A 41 13.80 -16.25 4.24
N PHE A 42 12.72 -16.50 3.48
CA PHE A 42 11.37 -16.57 4.05
C PHE A 42 11.03 -17.99 4.48
N PRO A 43 10.34 -18.17 5.62
CA PRO A 43 9.92 -19.49 6.07
C PRO A 43 8.81 -20.04 5.16
N GLU A 44 8.78 -21.35 4.99
CA GLU A 44 7.62 -22.02 4.40
C GLU A 44 6.39 -21.84 5.30
N LEU A 45 5.27 -21.43 4.71
CA LEU A 45 4.03 -21.16 5.43
C LEU A 45 2.95 -22.17 5.05
N THR A 46 2.28 -22.71 6.07
CA THR A 46 1.07 -23.51 5.89
C THR A 46 -0.09 -22.66 5.36
N LEU A 47 -1.08 -23.29 4.73
CA LEU A 47 -2.31 -22.62 4.29
C LEU A 47 -3.01 -21.86 5.44
N GLY A 48 -3.00 -22.41 6.65
CA GLY A 48 -3.57 -21.75 7.83
C GLY A 48 -2.86 -20.44 8.18
N GLN A 49 -1.53 -20.42 8.12
CA GLN A 49 -0.73 -19.20 8.32
C GLN A 49 -0.94 -18.20 7.17
N VAL A 50 -1.02 -18.67 5.93
CA VAL A 50 -1.34 -17.84 4.77
C VAL A 50 -2.68 -17.14 4.94
N ASN A 51 -3.71 -17.87 5.41
CA ASN A 51 -5.04 -17.31 5.68
C ASN A 51 -4.98 -16.29 6.82
N LEU A 52 -4.28 -16.59 7.92
CA LEU A 52 -4.10 -15.66 9.03
C LEU A 52 -3.45 -14.35 8.57
N LEU A 53 -2.38 -14.44 7.78
CA LEU A 53 -1.71 -13.27 7.21
C LEU A 53 -2.64 -12.51 6.25
N ALA A 54 -3.45 -13.20 5.44
CA ALA A 54 -4.42 -12.55 4.55
C ALA A 54 -5.46 -11.74 5.34
N HIS A 55 -5.98 -12.27 6.45
CA HIS A 55 -6.90 -11.55 7.34
C HIS A 55 -6.22 -10.34 8.00
N ALA A 56 -5.01 -10.52 8.54
CA ALA A 56 -4.25 -9.44 9.17
C ALA A 56 -3.92 -8.31 8.19
N ILE A 57 -3.49 -8.66 6.97
CA ILE A 57 -3.24 -7.72 5.87
C ILE A 57 -4.50 -6.92 5.54
N ALA A 58 -5.67 -7.56 5.45
CA ALA A 58 -6.92 -6.87 5.16
C ALA A 58 -7.29 -5.86 6.26
N VAL A 59 -7.09 -6.22 7.53
CA VAL A 59 -7.30 -5.31 8.67
C VAL A 59 -6.33 -4.13 8.59
N VAL A 60 -5.04 -4.38 8.42
CA VAL A 60 -4.01 -3.33 8.37
C VAL A 60 -4.24 -2.39 7.19
N ASN A 61 -4.59 -2.90 6.01
CA ASN A 61 -4.89 -2.07 4.84
C ASN A 61 -6.18 -1.26 5.03
N THR A 62 -7.18 -1.82 5.71
CA THR A 62 -8.40 -1.07 6.07
C THR A 62 -8.07 0.07 7.02
N LEU A 63 -7.26 -0.17 8.05
CA LEU A 63 -6.78 0.86 8.99
C LEU A 63 -5.93 1.93 8.29
N ALA A 64 -5.11 1.53 7.32
CA ALA A 64 -4.32 2.46 6.52
C ALA A 64 -5.23 3.35 5.66
N ALA A 65 -6.21 2.76 4.98
CA ALA A 65 -7.17 3.49 4.14
C ALA A 65 -8.00 4.49 4.97
N THR A 66 -8.48 4.08 6.15
CA THR A 66 -9.22 4.98 7.05
C THR A 66 -8.34 6.07 7.64
N SER A 67 -7.08 5.77 7.98
CA SER A 67 -6.10 6.79 8.42
C SER A 67 -5.85 7.83 7.33
N LEU A 68 -5.72 7.41 6.07
CA LEU A 68 -5.57 8.34 4.94
C LEU A 68 -6.82 9.19 4.73
N ALA A 69 -8.01 8.60 4.80
CA ALA A 69 -9.27 9.33 4.71
C ALA A 69 -9.44 10.35 5.85
N ALA A 70 -9.10 9.97 7.08
CA ALA A 70 -9.10 10.87 8.24
C ALA A 70 -8.07 12.01 8.07
N GLY A 71 -6.87 11.68 7.59
CA GLY A 71 -5.84 12.66 7.27
C GLY A 71 -6.27 13.66 6.20
N TRP A 72 -7.00 13.18 5.19
CA TRP A 72 -7.62 14.02 4.16
C TRP A 72 -8.69 14.95 4.74
N TYR A 73 -9.54 14.43 5.62
CA TYR A 73 -10.53 15.23 6.33
C TYR A 73 -9.86 16.32 7.16
N TRP A 74 -8.84 16.00 7.96
CA TRP A 74 -8.19 16.98 8.82
C TRP A 74 -7.46 18.08 8.05
N ILE A 75 -6.75 17.76 6.96
CA ILE A 75 -6.10 18.82 6.17
C ILE A 75 -7.10 19.76 5.49
N ARG A 76 -8.30 19.28 5.18
CA ARG A 76 -9.39 20.12 4.64
C ARG A 76 -9.99 21.07 5.69
N ASN A 77 -9.86 20.74 6.97
CA ASN A 77 -10.29 21.54 8.11
C ASN A 77 -9.12 22.35 8.74
N ASP A 78 -8.00 22.48 8.03
CA ASP A 78 -6.78 23.14 8.49
C ASP A 78 -6.13 22.56 9.76
N GLU A 79 -6.49 21.33 10.13
CA GLU A 79 -6.00 20.60 11.29
C GLU A 79 -4.68 19.86 10.96
N VAL A 80 -3.62 20.64 10.72
CA VAL A 80 -2.33 20.15 10.22
C VAL A 80 -1.69 19.10 11.12
N SER A 81 -1.78 19.28 12.45
CA SER A 81 -1.22 18.32 13.40
C SER A 81 -1.89 16.95 13.26
N LYS A 82 -3.23 16.91 13.25
CA LYS A 82 -3.98 15.65 13.11
C LYS A 82 -3.71 15.00 11.75
N HIS A 83 -3.64 15.78 10.68
CA HIS A 83 -3.22 15.30 9.36
C HIS A 83 -1.85 14.60 9.41
N ALA A 84 -0.84 15.22 10.01
CA ALA A 84 0.51 14.67 10.09
C ALA A 84 0.54 13.33 10.86
N HIS A 85 -0.16 13.24 11.99
CA HIS A 85 -0.30 11.98 12.74
C HIS A 85 -0.99 10.90 11.90
N ALA A 86 -2.04 11.25 11.16
CA ALA A 86 -2.73 10.32 10.27
C ALA A 86 -1.82 9.76 9.16
N MET A 87 -1.02 10.64 8.53
CA MET A 87 -0.08 10.25 7.49
C MET A 87 1.03 9.36 8.05
N LEU A 88 1.55 9.67 9.24
CA LEU A 88 2.53 8.82 9.91
C LEU A 88 1.96 7.44 10.24
N SER A 89 0.74 7.37 10.80
CA SER A 89 0.05 6.11 11.07
C SER A 89 -0.13 5.29 9.80
N ALA A 90 -0.60 5.90 8.71
CA ALA A 90 -0.74 5.22 7.41
C ALA A 90 0.61 4.72 6.87
N PHE A 91 1.67 5.51 7.03
CA PHE A 91 3.02 5.13 6.62
C PHE A 91 3.58 3.94 7.43
N VAL A 92 3.36 3.91 8.75
CA VAL A 92 3.75 2.76 9.58
C VAL A 92 2.92 1.52 9.23
N LEU A 93 1.62 1.67 9.01
CA LEU A 93 0.73 0.57 8.63
C LEU A 93 1.12 -0.04 7.28
N ILE A 94 1.58 0.74 6.29
CA ILE A 94 2.02 0.16 5.02
C ILE A 94 3.34 -0.61 5.15
N LEU A 95 4.26 -0.17 6.03
CA LEU A 95 5.47 -0.94 6.33
C LEU A 95 5.11 -2.27 7.02
N LEU A 96 4.15 -2.24 7.95
CA LEU A 96 3.62 -3.43 8.59
C LEU A 96 2.95 -4.36 7.58
N PHE A 97 2.14 -3.82 6.66
CA PHE A 97 1.57 -4.56 5.53
C PHE A 97 2.67 -5.27 4.71
N LEU A 98 3.71 -4.56 4.29
CA LEU A 98 4.81 -5.13 3.51
C LEU A 98 5.53 -6.25 4.28
N SER A 99 5.74 -6.07 5.58
CA SER A 99 6.37 -7.08 6.44
C SER A 99 5.56 -8.39 6.55
N MET A 100 4.24 -8.34 6.34
CA MET A 100 3.39 -9.53 6.29
C MET A 100 3.21 -10.06 4.87
N TYR A 101 3.02 -9.17 3.91
CA TYR A 101 2.72 -9.51 2.52
C TYR A 101 3.89 -10.24 1.84
N LEU A 102 5.11 -9.76 2.04
CA LEU A 102 6.29 -10.37 1.42
C LEU A 102 6.49 -11.82 1.87
N PRO A 103 6.51 -12.16 3.18
CA PRO A 103 6.53 -13.57 3.61
C PRO A 103 5.31 -14.36 3.15
N LYS A 104 4.10 -13.78 3.22
CA LYS A 104 2.87 -14.46 2.82
C LYS A 104 2.93 -14.97 1.39
N VAL A 105 3.45 -14.15 0.46
CA VAL A 105 3.54 -14.53 -0.95
C VAL A 105 4.80 -15.34 -1.23
N ALA A 106 5.97 -14.92 -0.73
CA ALA A 106 7.24 -15.58 -1.05
C ALA A 106 7.45 -16.92 -0.34
N GLY A 107 6.91 -17.11 0.87
CA GLY A 107 7.02 -18.35 1.63
C GLY A 107 5.74 -19.18 1.69
N GLY A 108 4.60 -18.61 1.29
CA GLY A 108 3.29 -19.25 1.40
C GLY A 108 2.47 -19.31 0.11
N GLY A 109 2.78 -18.53 -0.92
CA GLY A 109 2.08 -18.60 -2.20
C GLY A 109 0.83 -17.71 -2.32
N THR A 110 0.03 -18.00 -3.34
CA THR A 110 -1.08 -17.17 -3.82
C THR A 110 -2.41 -17.90 -3.83
N LYS A 111 -3.48 -17.11 -3.77
CA LYS A 111 -4.85 -17.58 -3.99
C LYS A 111 -5.26 -17.08 -5.36
N GLU A 112 -5.50 -18.01 -6.29
CA GLU A 112 -5.97 -17.70 -7.63
C GLU A 112 -7.49 -17.70 -7.64
N PHE A 113 -8.09 -16.67 -8.23
CA PHE A 113 -9.53 -16.49 -8.21
C PHE A 113 -10.22 -17.55 -9.07
N VAL A 114 -11.26 -18.17 -8.53
CA VAL A 114 -12.12 -19.12 -9.26
C VAL A 114 -13.53 -18.57 -9.31
N LEU A 115 -14.16 -18.63 -10.49
CA LEU A 115 -15.55 -18.16 -10.69
C LEU A 115 -16.56 -19.19 -10.15
N GLU A 116 -16.49 -19.43 -8.85
CA GLU A 116 -17.36 -20.32 -8.11
C GLU A 116 -17.74 -19.65 -6.78
N SER A 117 -18.90 -19.97 -6.22
CA SER A 117 -19.32 -19.46 -4.93
C SER A 117 -20.15 -20.49 -4.18
N ALA A 118 -19.97 -20.54 -2.86
CA ALA A 118 -20.84 -21.32 -1.98
C ALA A 118 -22.23 -20.67 -1.78
N TYR A 119 -22.39 -19.41 -2.18
CA TYR A 119 -23.59 -18.63 -1.93
C TYR A 119 -24.42 -18.48 -3.20
N ALA A 120 -25.67 -18.95 -3.17
CA ALA A 120 -26.58 -18.90 -4.32
C ALA A 120 -26.91 -17.48 -4.83
N TRP A 121 -26.70 -16.44 -4.00
CA TRP A 121 -26.97 -15.05 -4.36
C TRP A 121 -25.79 -14.36 -5.06
N VAL A 122 -24.59 -14.94 -5.02
CA VAL A 122 -23.39 -14.35 -5.63
C VAL A 122 -23.44 -14.59 -7.14
N PRO A 123 -23.31 -13.53 -7.97
CA PRO A 123 -23.39 -13.68 -9.42
C PRO A 123 -22.16 -14.41 -9.97
N LEU A 124 -22.41 -15.44 -10.78
CA LEU A 124 -21.40 -16.20 -11.52
C LEU A 124 -21.42 -15.83 -13.01
N TRP A 125 -21.50 -14.53 -13.30
CA TRP A 125 -21.46 -14.07 -14.69
C TRP A 125 -20.03 -14.18 -15.21
N GLU A 126 -19.87 -14.66 -16.45
CA GLU A 126 -18.57 -14.88 -17.09
C GLU A 126 -17.66 -13.64 -17.09
N TRP A 127 -18.24 -12.43 -17.10
CA TRP A 127 -17.47 -11.18 -17.09
C TRP A 127 -16.88 -10.80 -15.72
N VAL A 128 -17.27 -11.48 -14.63
CA VAL A 128 -16.72 -11.20 -13.29
C VAL A 128 -15.23 -11.54 -13.23
N TYR A 129 -14.81 -12.66 -13.83
CA TYR A 129 -13.41 -13.07 -13.86
C TYR A 129 -12.49 -12.03 -14.54
N PRO A 130 -12.75 -11.57 -15.79
CA PRO A 130 -11.94 -10.52 -16.40
C PRO A 130 -12.05 -9.17 -15.69
N ALA A 131 -13.20 -8.85 -15.08
CA ALA A 131 -13.33 -7.63 -14.26
C ALA A 131 -12.45 -7.69 -13.00
N TYR A 132 -12.38 -8.85 -12.34
CA TYR A 132 -11.47 -9.10 -11.22
C TYR A 132 -10.00 -8.92 -11.65
N LEU A 133 -9.60 -9.51 -12.78
CA LEU A 133 -8.23 -9.36 -13.28
C LEU A 133 -7.89 -7.90 -13.63
N LEU A 134 -8.80 -7.17 -14.27
CA LEU A 134 -8.62 -5.75 -14.56
C LEU A 134 -8.48 -4.92 -13.28
N MET A 135 -9.35 -5.17 -12.30
CA MET A 135 -9.29 -4.54 -10.98
C MET A 135 -7.95 -4.81 -10.29
N LEU A 136 -7.48 -6.06 -10.32
CA LEU A 136 -6.20 -6.47 -9.74
C LEU A 136 -5.02 -5.79 -10.45
N ALA A 137 -5.04 -5.73 -11.79
CA ALA A 137 -4.04 -5.01 -12.57
C ALA A 137 -3.99 -3.52 -12.19
N ILE A 138 -5.15 -2.86 -12.09
CA ILE A 138 -5.25 -1.47 -11.64
C ILE A 138 -4.70 -1.33 -10.22
N HIS A 139 -5.08 -2.21 -9.29
CA HIS A 139 -4.59 -2.21 -7.92
C HIS A 139 -3.06 -2.22 -7.87
N ILE A 140 -2.43 -3.16 -8.57
CA ILE A 140 -0.97 -3.32 -8.63
C ILE A 140 -0.30 -2.09 -9.23
N LEU A 141 -0.81 -1.58 -10.37
CA LEU A 141 -0.26 -0.38 -11.00
C LEU A 141 -0.35 0.83 -10.07
N LEU A 142 -1.48 1.00 -9.37
CA LEU A 142 -1.63 2.07 -8.40
C LEU A 142 -0.70 1.89 -7.19
N SER A 143 -0.46 0.68 -6.71
CA SER A 143 0.51 0.42 -5.63
C SER A 143 1.93 0.80 -6.04
N ILE A 144 2.33 0.44 -7.26
CA ILE A 144 3.63 0.81 -7.83
C ILE A 144 3.73 2.34 -7.89
N LEU A 145 2.76 3.01 -8.52
CA LEU A 145 2.81 4.47 -8.67
C LEU A 145 2.70 5.24 -7.35
N ALA A 146 1.98 4.71 -6.36
CA ALA A 146 1.83 5.34 -5.05
C ALA A 146 3.16 5.46 -4.32
N MET A 147 4.05 4.47 -4.43
CA MET A 147 5.31 4.44 -3.69
C MET A 147 6.18 5.71 -3.87
N PRO A 148 6.61 6.10 -5.08
CA PRO A 148 7.43 7.30 -5.26
C PRO A 148 6.67 8.58 -4.90
N LEU A 149 5.35 8.63 -5.10
CA LEU A 149 4.52 9.79 -4.74
C LEU A 149 4.44 10.00 -3.23
N VAL A 150 4.22 8.91 -2.48
CA VAL A 150 4.16 8.92 -1.01
C VAL A 150 5.53 9.23 -0.43
N LEU A 151 6.60 8.61 -0.94
CA LEU A 151 7.96 8.91 -0.52
C LEU A 151 8.30 10.38 -0.73
N TYR A 152 7.95 10.97 -1.88
CA TYR A 152 8.18 12.39 -2.13
C TYR A 152 7.41 13.28 -1.16
N ALA A 153 6.14 12.96 -0.89
CA ALA A 153 5.33 13.69 0.08
C ALA A 153 5.92 13.60 1.50
N VAL A 154 6.37 12.43 1.92
CA VAL A 154 7.02 12.22 3.23
C VAL A 154 8.35 12.95 3.32
N VAL A 155 9.20 12.86 2.29
CA VAL A 155 10.49 13.59 2.25
C VAL A 155 10.25 15.08 2.40
N LEU A 156 9.30 15.66 1.65
CA LEU A 156 8.94 17.07 1.83
C LEU A 156 8.41 17.32 3.25
N GLY A 157 7.50 16.48 3.74
CA GLY A 157 6.85 16.61 5.05
C GLY A 157 7.81 16.60 6.25
N VAL A 158 8.94 15.89 6.16
CA VAL A 158 9.96 15.86 7.23
C VAL A 158 11.05 16.92 7.07
N THR A 159 11.21 17.49 5.86
CA THR A 159 12.29 18.46 5.56
C THR A 159 11.84 19.92 5.52
N HIS A 160 10.54 20.17 5.48
CA HIS A 160 9.97 21.52 5.35
C HIS A 160 8.93 21.78 6.43
N THR A 161 8.81 23.05 6.83
CA THR A 161 7.76 23.47 7.77
C THR A 161 6.38 23.46 7.10
N PRO A 162 5.28 23.43 7.85
CA PRO A 162 3.94 23.53 7.27
C PRO A 162 3.71 24.76 6.39
N ASP A 163 4.36 25.89 6.69
CA ASP A 163 4.28 27.10 5.87
C ASP A 163 4.99 26.89 4.53
N GLU A 164 6.25 26.44 4.56
CA GLU A 164 7.03 26.13 3.35
C GLU A 164 6.32 25.10 2.47
N LEU A 165 5.71 24.07 3.08
CA LEU A 165 4.94 23.06 2.35
C LEU A 165 3.75 23.65 1.58
N ARG A 166 3.13 24.72 2.10
CA ARG A 166 1.99 25.40 1.47
C ARG A 166 2.43 26.40 0.40
N THR A 167 3.54 27.11 0.63
CA THR A 167 3.92 28.29 -0.17
C THR A 167 5.06 28.03 -1.15
N GLN A 168 5.99 27.12 -0.83
CA GLN A 168 7.27 26.96 -1.53
C GLN A 168 7.45 25.58 -2.18
N THR A 169 6.61 24.60 -1.86
CA THR A 169 6.76 23.23 -2.39
C THR A 169 5.52 22.76 -3.17
N PRO A 170 5.66 21.76 -4.04
CA PRO A 170 4.52 21.14 -4.71
C PRO A 170 3.74 20.15 -3.81
N HIS A 171 3.97 20.12 -2.49
CA HIS A 171 3.41 19.12 -1.56
C HIS A 171 1.89 19.00 -1.68
N ARG A 172 1.15 20.11 -1.76
CA ARG A 172 -0.32 20.07 -1.89
C ARG A 172 -0.78 19.36 -3.17
N LYS A 173 -0.08 19.57 -4.29
CA LYS A 173 -0.44 18.97 -5.59
C LYS A 173 -0.10 17.49 -5.60
N VAL A 174 1.12 17.13 -5.19
CA VAL A 174 1.57 15.74 -5.16
C VAL A 174 0.83 14.94 -4.10
N GLY A 175 0.68 15.49 -2.89
CA GLY A 175 -0.04 14.85 -1.79
C GLY A 175 -1.49 14.50 -2.16
N ARG A 176 -2.15 15.31 -3.00
CA ARG A 176 -3.47 14.95 -3.55
C ARG A 176 -3.43 13.70 -4.42
N VAL A 177 -2.49 13.65 -5.37
CA VAL A 177 -2.35 12.50 -6.27
C VAL A 177 -1.93 11.25 -5.49
N ALA A 178 -0.98 11.40 -4.57
CA ALA A 178 -0.50 10.35 -3.67
C ALA A 178 -1.67 9.77 -2.85
N ALA A 179 -2.46 10.62 -2.18
CA ALA A 179 -3.58 10.16 -1.39
C ALA A 179 -4.65 9.46 -2.23
N SER A 180 -5.03 10.01 -3.39
CA SER A 180 -6.04 9.38 -4.25
C SER A 180 -5.59 8.02 -4.78
N THR A 181 -4.36 7.92 -5.29
CA THR A 181 -3.80 6.66 -5.80
C THR A 181 -3.66 5.62 -4.70
N TRP A 182 -3.17 6.03 -3.53
CA TRP A 182 -2.94 5.14 -2.41
C TRP A 182 -4.24 4.64 -1.75
N ILE A 183 -5.21 5.53 -1.50
CA ILE A 183 -6.52 5.14 -0.96
C ILE A 183 -7.22 4.18 -1.92
N LEU A 184 -7.27 4.51 -3.21
CA LEU A 184 -7.92 3.63 -4.20
C LEU A 184 -7.24 2.26 -4.24
N SER A 185 -5.91 2.22 -4.27
CA SER A 185 -5.16 0.97 -4.23
C SER A 185 -5.49 0.15 -2.97
N LEU A 186 -5.45 0.74 -1.77
CA LEU A 186 -5.77 0.02 -0.53
C LEU A 186 -7.20 -0.53 -0.51
N VAL A 187 -8.17 0.27 -0.97
CA VAL A 187 -9.57 -0.17 -1.08
C VAL A 187 -9.70 -1.36 -2.04
N LEU A 188 -9.07 -1.30 -3.22
CA LEU A 188 -9.09 -2.42 -4.16
C LEU A 188 -8.41 -3.68 -3.58
N GLY A 189 -7.37 -3.52 -2.76
CA GLY A 189 -6.75 -4.63 -2.04
C GLY A 189 -7.70 -5.27 -1.02
N VAL A 190 -8.46 -4.48 -0.27
CA VAL A 190 -9.49 -4.97 0.66
C VAL A 190 -10.63 -5.64 -0.09
N VAL A 191 -11.06 -5.08 -1.23
CA VAL A 191 -12.07 -5.70 -2.11
C VAL A 191 -11.57 -7.06 -2.60
N THR A 192 -10.32 -7.16 -3.06
CA THR A 192 -9.68 -8.42 -3.47
C THR A 192 -9.74 -9.47 -2.35
N TYR A 193 -9.44 -9.06 -1.12
CA TYR A 193 -9.56 -9.93 0.05
C TYR A 193 -11.00 -10.40 0.27
N VAL A 194 -12.00 -9.52 0.19
CA VAL A 194 -13.42 -9.88 0.34
C VAL A 194 -13.84 -10.87 -0.74
N LEU A 195 -13.45 -10.61 -2.00
CA LEU A 195 -13.74 -11.51 -3.11
C LEU A 195 -13.17 -12.90 -2.87
N LEU A 196 -11.89 -13.02 -2.51
CA LEU A 196 -11.19 -14.31 -2.38
C LEU A 196 -11.47 -15.09 -1.09
N ASN A 197 -12.04 -14.45 -0.06
CA ASN A 197 -12.23 -15.10 1.25
C ASN A 197 -13.69 -15.18 1.69
N HIS A 198 -14.57 -14.39 1.08
CA HIS A 198 -15.96 -14.28 1.54
C HIS A 198 -17.00 -14.40 0.42
N LEU A 199 -16.67 -14.15 -0.85
CA LEU A 199 -17.66 -14.19 -1.93
C LEU A 199 -17.41 -15.30 -2.97
N TYR A 200 -16.16 -15.49 -3.40
CA TYR A 200 -15.78 -16.42 -4.45
C TYR A 200 -14.77 -17.46 -3.96
N GLY A 201 -14.71 -18.58 -4.68
CA GLY A 201 -13.73 -19.63 -4.49
C GLY A 201 -12.33 -19.21 -4.93
N TYR A 202 -11.35 -20.00 -4.51
CA TYR A 202 -9.97 -19.85 -4.94
C TYR A 202 -9.26 -21.19 -5.06
N GLU A 203 -8.28 -21.25 -5.95
CA GLU A 203 -7.27 -22.30 -5.98
C GLU A 203 -6.01 -21.80 -5.25
N PHE A 204 -5.39 -22.66 -4.44
CA PHE A 204 -4.17 -22.30 -3.72
C PHE A 204 -2.94 -22.80 -4.48
N VAL A 205 -2.06 -21.87 -4.83
CA VAL A 205 -0.78 -22.14 -5.49
C VAL A 205 0.33 -21.85 -4.50
N ALA A 206 1.04 -22.90 -4.06
CA ALA A 206 2.17 -22.77 -3.14
C ALA A 206 3.36 -22.03 -3.81
N ALA A 207 4.19 -21.39 -2.98
CA ALA A 207 5.38 -20.65 -3.42
C ALA A 207 6.49 -21.57 -3.96
#